data_AF-A0A1H5CMT0-F1
#
_entry.id   AF-A0A1H5CMT0-F1
#
_cell.length_a   1.000
_cell.length_b   1.000
_cell.length_c   1.000
_cell.angle_alpha   90.00
_cell.angle_beta   90.00
_cell.angle_gamma   90.00
#
_symmetry.space_group_name_H-M   'P 1'
#
loop_
_entity.id
_entity.type
_entity.pdbx_description
1 polymer ?
#
loop_
_entity_poly.entity_id
_entity_poly.type
_entity_poly.pdbx_seq_one_letter_code
_entity_poly.pdbx_strand_id
1 'polypeptide(L)'
;MTLAVRVPAELSARVPAEQRGPGRRRDDVRLLVSRGTAVSHHSFRELPALLRAGDVLVVNTSTTLAAAVDGRLGPEPGGEPVVVHFSTRGDDGRWAVELRAPDPSGSTRPRGGGPAGVVVRLPGGARLVCEEPLVPGGARLWWARVTVDVPGLLGRYGRPIRYGYTDRDQPLSAYRTVFARPSPDGSGSAEMPSAGRPFTARLVAELVDRGVRIAPLRLHTGVASAEAHEPPYPERFEVPAATAGLVNAARAGGGRVIAVGTTVVRALESAAVEPPRRTESGAAARSPRGPLGPNGARDASREGTVVRALESAAAGPSRRAGVGCGGAVRAVAGWTDLVVTPARGVRVVDGLLTGLHEPEASHLLMLEAVAGRPALRSAYAAAVRERYLWHEFGDLHLLLPEEGAHRMHC
;
A
#
# COMPACT_ATOMS: atom_id res chain seq x y z
N MET A 1 -12.39 -12.37 -15.08
CA MET A 1 -12.84 -13.57 -14.34
C MET A 1 -12.07 -13.65 -13.03
N THR A 2 -12.79 -13.50 -11.93
CA THR A 2 -12.32 -13.30 -10.54
C THR A 2 -11.76 -14.60 -9.95
N LEU A 3 -10.85 -14.49 -8.97
CA LEU A 3 -10.51 -15.60 -8.05
C LEU A 3 -11.82 -16.02 -7.35
N ALA A 4 -12.46 -17.11 -7.79
CA ALA A 4 -13.74 -17.56 -7.28
C ALA A 4 -13.62 -18.26 -5.91
N VAL A 5 -12.99 -17.60 -4.93
CA VAL A 5 -12.82 -18.11 -3.57
C VAL A 5 -13.68 -17.25 -2.65
N ARG A 6 -14.79 -17.78 -2.13
CA ARG A 6 -15.58 -17.06 -1.13
C ARG A 6 -14.90 -17.17 0.24
N VAL A 7 -14.68 -16.04 0.90
CA VAL A 7 -14.13 -15.99 2.27
C VAL A 7 -15.29 -16.01 3.27
N PRO A 8 -15.37 -17.01 4.16
CA PRO A 8 -16.37 -17.02 5.22
C PRO A 8 -16.12 -15.89 6.25
N ALA A 9 -17.18 -15.21 6.69
CA ALA A 9 -17.09 -14.04 7.58
C ALA A 9 -16.51 -14.36 8.98
N GLU A 10 -16.53 -15.62 9.38
CA GLU A 10 -15.89 -16.11 10.60
C GLU A 10 -14.36 -16.18 10.48
N LEU A 11 -13.79 -16.07 9.28
CA LEU A 11 -12.35 -16.02 9.07
C LEU A 11 -11.78 -14.60 9.19
N SER A 12 -12.62 -13.57 9.35
CA SER A 12 -12.15 -12.22 9.63
C SER A 12 -11.50 -12.14 11.02
N ALA A 13 -10.30 -11.58 11.10
CA ALA A 13 -9.57 -11.40 12.36
C ALA A 13 -10.12 -10.25 13.23
N ARG A 14 -11.22 -10.51 13.94
CA ARG A 14 -11.98 -9.46 14.66
C ARG A 14 -11.22 -8.76 15.79
N VAL A 15 -10.18 -9.40 16.32
CA VAL A 15 -9.26 -8.84 17.30
C VAL A 15 -7.79 -9.16 16.96
N PRO A 16 -6.83 -8.34 17.43
CA PRO A 16 -5.40 -8.61 17.33
C PRO A 16 -4.99 -9.97 17.90
N ALA A 17 -3.93 -10.57 17.35
CA ALA A 17 -3.41 -11.88 17.78
C ALA A 17 -3.17 -11.98 19.29
N GLU A 18 -2.59 -10.93 19.88
CA GLU A 18 -2.30 -10.83 21.32
C GLU A 18 -3.55 -10.76 22.22
N GLN A 19 -4.74 -10.59 21.64
CA GLN A 19 -6.02 -10.56 22.36
C GLN A 19 -6.86 -11.82 22.14
N ARG A 20 -6.40 -12.78 21.32
CA ARG A 20 -7.15 -14.03 21.02
C ARG A 20 -7.05 -15.09 22.11
N GLY A 21 -6.27 -14.85 23.15
CA GLY A 21 -6.13 -15.77 24.27
C GLY A 21 -4.94 -15.40 25.18
N PRO A 22 -4.90 -15.95 26.41
CA PRO A 22 -3.83 -15.68 27.36
C PRO A 22 -2.45 -16.03 26.80
N GLY A 23 -1.45 -15.18 27.08
CA GLY A 23 -0.05 -15.43 26.71
C GLY A 23 0.28 -15.26 25.23
N ARG A 24 -0.71 -14.98 24.37
CA ARG A 24 -0.46 -14.69 22.95
C ARG A 24 0.24 -13.36 22.77
N ARG A 25 1.13 -13.32 21.79
CA ARG A 25 1.91 -12.18 21.35
C ARG A 25 1.51 -11.80 19.93
N ARG A 26 2.01 -10.66 19.49
CA ARG A 26 1.71 -10.12 18.17
C ARG A 26 2.22 -10.99 17.02
N ASP A 27 3.31 -11.72 17.25
CA ASP A 27 3.90 -12.66 16.30
C ASP A 27 3.27 -14.07 16.37
N ASP A 28 2.23 -14.30 17.20
CA ASP A 28 1.42 -15.53 17.22
C ASP A 28 0.36 -15.53 16.10
N VAL A 29 0.82 -15.29 14.88
CA VAL A 29 0.04 -15.43 13.65
C VAL A 29 0.62 -16.53 12.77
N ARG A 30 -0.21 -17.09 11.90
CA ARG A 30 0.22 -18.09 10.92
C ARG A 30 0.84 -17.38 9.72
N LEU A 31 1.69 -18.12 9.02
CA LEU A 31 2.33 -17.70 7.79
C LEU A 31 2.06 -18.77 6.72
N LEU A 32 1.35 -18.39 5.68
CA LEU A 32 1.25 -19.17 4.45
C LEU A 32 2.45 -18.83 3.59
N VAL A 33 3.14 -19.82 3.03
CA VAL A 33 4.26 -19.57 2.12
C VAL A 33 3.94 -20.19 0.77
N SER A 34 4.00 -19.38 -0.28
CA SER A 34 3.86 -19.83 -1.66
C SER A 34 5.17 -19.67 -2.42
N ARG A 35 5.58 -20.74 -3.11
CA ARG A 35 6.71 -20.75 -4.06
C ARG A 35 6.15 -21.24 -5.39
N GLY A 36 5.80 -20.29 -6.27
CA GLY A 36 4.93 -20.61 -7.41
C GLY A 36 3.59 -21.19 -6.94
N THR A 37 3.21 -22.34 -7.48
CA THR A 37 1.96 -23.02 -7.10
C THR A 37 2.06 -23.89 -5.83
N ALA A 38 3.27 -24.16 -5.34
CA ALA A 38 3.50 -24.91 -4.12
C ALA A 38 3.19 -24.08 -2.88
N VAL A 39 2.49 -24.68 -1.92
CA VAL A 39 2.03 -24.02 -0.69
C VAL A 39 2.53 -24.80 0.53
N SER A 40 2.98 -24.08 1.55
CA SER A 40 3.36 -24.65 2.86
C SER A 40 2.88 -23.75 4.00
N HIS A 41 2.75 -24.33 5.20
CA HIS A 41 2.13 -23.71 6.36
C HIS A 41 3.13 -23.60 7.50
N HIS A 42 3.27 -22.40 8.06
CA HIS A 42 4.27 -22.06 9.06
C HIS A 42 3.67 -21.17 10.16
N SER A 43 4.38 -21.06 11.27
CA SER A 43 4.26 -19.93 12.19
C SER A 43 5.03 -18.73 11.63
N PHE A 44 4.56 -17.51 11.89
CA PHE A 44 5.29 -16.31 11.51
C PHE A 44 6.68 -16.21 12.15
N ARG A 45 6.87 -16.82 13.33
CA ARG A 45 8.19 -16.87 13.99
C ARG A 45 9.23 -17.67 13.21
N GLU A 46 8.81 -18.50 12.26
CA GLU A 46 9.70 -19.28 11.40
C GLU A 46 10.19 -18.48 10.18
N LEU A 47 9.70 -17.25 9.97
CA LEU A 47 10.13 -16.37 8.88
C LEU A 47 11.66 -16.31 8.70
N PRO A 48 12.50 -16.19 9.75
CA PRO A 48 13.95 -16.12 9.58
C PRO A 48 14.56 -17.37 8.93
N ALA A 49 13.96 -18.55 9.11
CA ALA A 49 14.42 -19.79 8.49
C ALA A 49 13.94 -19.97 7.03
N LEU A 50 12.96 -19.16 6.60
CA LEU A 50 12.38 -19.21 5.25
C LEU A 50 13.08 -18.25 4.27
N LEU A 51 13.91 -17.36 4.80
CA LEU A 51 14.70 -16.38 4.07
C LEU A 51 16.17 -16.81 3.99
N ARG A 52 16.90 -16.18 3.07
CA ARG A 52 18.30 -16.48 2.78
C ARG A 52 19.15 -15.27 3.14
N ALA A 53 20.40 -15.50 3.54
CA ALA A 53 21.37 -14.42 3.68
C ALA A 53 21.46 -13.64 2.35
N GLY A 54 21.49 -12.30 2.45
CA GLY A 54 21.50 -11.41 1.30
C GLY A 54 20.11 -10.94 0.83
N ASP A 55 19.02 -11.59 1.26
CA ASP A 55 17.66 -11.06 1.05
C ASP A 55 17.53 -9.67 1.69
N VAL A 56 16.70 -8.82 1.07
CA VAL A 56 16.32 -7.51 1.61
C VAL A 56 14.83 -7.51 1.88
N LEU A 57 14.43 -7.32 3.14
CA LEU A 57 13.08 -6.96 3.52
C LEU A 57 12.93 -5.44 3.47
N VAL A 58 12.12 -4.95 2.55
CA VAL A 58 11.79 -3.53 2.46
C VAL A 58 10.54 -3.27 3.30
N VAL A 59 10.62 -2.35 4.26
CA VAL A 59 9.56 -2.10 5.26
C VAL A 59 9.04 -0.67 5.19
N ASN A 60 7.73 -0.49 5.39
CA ASN A 60 7.16 0.85 5.53
C ASN A 60 7.28 1.34 6.98
N THR A 61 7.91 2.49 7.14
CA THR A 61 8.17 3.14 8.44
C THR A 61 7.14 4.20 8.82
N SER A 62 6.13 4.45 7.96
CA SER A 62 5.05 5.38 8.28
C SER A 62 4.34 4.97 9.58
N THR A 63 4.22 5.92 10.51
CA THR A 63 3.46 5.71 11.75
C THR A 63 1.97 5.87 11.48
N THR A 64 1.15 4.99 12.05
CA THR A 64 -0.30 5.16 12.06
C THR A 64 -0.69 6.29 13.03
N LEU A 65 -1.60 7.14 12.58
CA LEU A 65 -2.17 8.27 13.32
C LEU A 65 -3.48 7.88 14.00
N ALA A 66 -3.85 8.64 15.04
CA ALA A 66 -5.18 8.61 15.62
C ALA A 66 -6.15 9.43 14.75
N ALA A 67 -6.34 8.96 13.52
CA ALA A 67 -6.88 9.74 12.41
C ALA A 67 -8.40 10.00 12.44
N ALA A 68 -9.16 9.45 13.39
CA ALA A 68 -10.60 9.69 13.51
C ALA A 68 -10.89 10.66 14.66
N VAL A 69 -11.64 11.73 14.38
CA VAL A 69 -12.07 12.73 15.38
C VAL A 69 -13.57 12.95 15.27
N ASP A 70 -14.29 12.90 16.39
CA ASP A 70 -15.72 13.22 16.43
C ASP A 70 -15.94 14.72 16.25
N GLY A 71 -16.98 15.08 15.51
CA GLY A 71 -17.35 16.46 15.25
C GLY A 71 -18.84 16.64 15.08
N ARG A 72 -19.24 17.88 14.79
CA ARG A 72 -20.63 18.24 14.48
C ARG A 72 -20.68 19.15 13.27
N LEU A 73 -21.61 18.87 12.37
CA LEU A 73 -21.83 19.69 11.19
C LEU A 73 -22.38 21.08 11.55
N GLY A 74 -22.10 22.04 10.69
CA GLY A 74 -22.62 23.40 10.77
C GLY A 74 -21.85 24.30 11.75
N PRO A 75 -21.95 25.63 11.56
CA PRO A 75 -21.30 26.61 12.42
C PRO A 75 -21.98 26.73 13.80
N GLU A 76 -23.28 26.45 13.88
CA GLU A 76 -24.14 26.69 15.05
C GLU A 76 -24.35 25.46 15.94
N PRO A 77 -24.48 25.60 17.28
CA PRO A 77 -24.69 24.48 18.20
C PRO A 77 -25.85 23.55 17.80
N GLY A 78 -25.72 22.26 18.08
CA GLY A 78 -26.79 21.28 17.83
C GLY A 78 -26.75 20.56 16.47
N GLY A 79 -25.80 20.88 15.60
CA GLY A 79 -25.66 20.19 14.32
C GLY A 79 -25.37 18.68 14.42
N GLU A 80 -25.64 17.99 13.31
CA GLU A 80 -25.59 16.53 13.19
C GLU A 80 -24.20 15.97 13.56
N PRO A 81 -24.11 14.90 14.37
CA PRO A 81 -22.86 14.21 14.67
C PRO A 81 -22.20 13.64 13.41
N VAL A 82 -20.90 13.86 13.28
CA VAL A 82 -20.06 13.29 12.22
C VAL A 82 -18.74 12.79 12.81
N VAL A 83 -18.09 11.87 12.11
CA VAL A 83 -16.69 11.50 12.38
C VAL A 83 -15.85 11.98 11.19
N VAL A 84 -14.79 12.72 11.47
CA VAL A 84 -13.81 13.14 10.46
C VAL A 84 -12.66 12.15 10.48
N HIS A 85 -12.46 11.44 9.37
CA HIS A 85 -11.24 10.68 9.15
C HIS A 85 -10.22 11.55 8.40
N PHE A 86 -9.09 11.81 9.02
CA PHE A 86 -7.96 12.51 8.41
C PHE A 86 -7.13 11.52 7.59
N SER A 87 -7.03 11.77 6.28
CA SER A 87 -6.38 10.88 5.34
C SER A 87 -4.92 11.27 5.13
N THR A 88 -4.68 12.35 4.38
CA THR A 88 -3.34 12.75 3.92
C THR A 88 -3.19 14.25 4.00
N ARG A 89 -2.01 14.71 4.42
CA ARG A 89 -1.65 16.13 4.42
C ARG A 89 -1.12 16.55 3.05
N GLY A 90 -1.73 17.58 2.45
CA GLY A 90 -1.27 18.22 1.21
C GLY A 90 -0.08 19.16 1.46
N ASP A 91 0.64 19.47 0.39
CA ASP A 91 1.83 20.36 0.44
C ASP A 91 1.46 21.82 0.75
N ASP A 92 0.21 22.22 0.50
CA ASP A 92 -0.36 23.54 0.81
C ASP A 92 -0.89 23.65 2.26
N GLY A 93 -0.70 22.62 3.07
CA GLY A 93 -1.15 22.56 4.46
C GLY A 93 -2.60 22.11 4.65
N ARG A 94 -3.38 21.92 3.57
CA ARG A 94 -4.70 21.30 3.66
C ARG A 94 -4.59 19.82 4.00
N TRP A 95 -5.68 19.26 4.50
CA TRP A 95 -5.81 17.83 4.76
C TRP A 95 -6.91 17.24 3.91
N ALA A 96 -6.60 16.12 3.24
CA ALA A 96 -7.62 15.26 2.67
C ALA A 96 -8.35 14.59 3.82
N VAL A 97 -9.68 14.73 3.85
CA VAL A 97 -10.54 14.16 4.90
C VAL A 97 -11.73 13.43 4.31
N GLU A 98 -12.22 12.43 5.03
CA GLU A 98 -13.49 11.78 4.78
C GLU A 98 -14.46 12.11 5.93
N LEU A 99 -15.64 12.61 5.60
CA LEU A 99 -16.72 12.77 6.57
C LEU A 99 -17.54 11.49 6.61
N ARG A 100 -17.77 10.95 7.81
CA ARG A 100 -18.52 9.71 8.03
C ARG A 100 -19.68 9.95 8.98
N ALA A 101 -20.72 9.12 8.86
CA ALA A 101 -21.77 9.04 9.86
C ALA A 101 -21.35 8.08 10.99
N PRO A 102 -21.56 8.44 12.27
CA PRO A 102 -21.38 7.48 13.36
C PRO A 102 -22.30 6.27 13.19
N ASP A 103 -21.80 5.09 13.55
CA ASP A 103 -22.58 3.86 13.56
C ASP A 103 -22.84 3.37 15.00
N PRO A 104 -24.04 2.87 15.34
CA PRO A 104 -24.34 2.35 16.68
C PRO A 104 -23.41 1.22 17.14
N SER A 105 -22.78 0.48 16.21
CA SER A 105 -21.76 -0.52 16.55
C SER A 105 -20.46 0.07 17.10
N GLY A 106 -20.31 1.40 17.06
CA GLY A 106 -19.08 2.14 17.36
C GLY A 106 -18.12 2.25 16.17
N SER A 107 -18.53 1.78 14.99
CA SER A 107 -17.82 2.04 13.72
C SER A 107 -18.34 3.31 13.04
N THR A 108 -18.06 3.49 11.76
CA THR A 108 -18.61 4.58 10.94
C THR A 108 -19.15 4.08 9.61
N ARG A 109 -20.17 4.75 9.07
CA ARG A 109 -20.78 4.43 7.77
C ARG A 109 -20.50 5.53 6.73
N PRO A 110 -20.50 5.16 5.43
CA PRO A 110 -20.34 6.14 4.37
C PRO A 110 -21.38 7.23 4.48
N ARG A 111 -20.92 8.45 4.26
CA ARG A 111 -21.75 9.64 4.17
C ARG A 111 -21.42 10.30 2.84
N GLY A 112 -22.43 10.75 2.10
CA GLY A 112 -22.17 11.69 1.01
C GLY A 112 -21.43 12.89 1.58
N GLY A 113 -20.27 13.22 1.01
CA GLY A 113 -19.47 14.34 1.50
C GLY A 113 -20.31 15.62 1.54
N GLY A 114 -20.00 16.45 2.53
CA GLY A 114 -20.60 17.78 2.58
C GLY A 114 -20.17 18.58 1.36
N PRO A 115 -21.04 19.37 0.72
CA PRO A 115 -20.64 20.23 -0.40
C PRO A 115 -19.49 21.16 -0.01
N ALA A 116 -18.82 21.73 -1.01
CA ALA A 116 -17.85 22.81 -0.81
C ALA A 116 -18.42 23.87 0.15
N GLY A 117 -17.64 24.27 1.14
CA GLY A 117 -18.03 25.19 2.20
C GLY A 117 -18.65 24.53 3.45
N VAL A 118 -18.81 23.20 3.49
CA VAL A 118 -19.27 22.53 4.71
C VAL A 118 -18.28 22.74 5.85
N VAL A 119 -18.84 23.20 6.97
CA VAL A 119 -18.11 23.42 8.22
C VAL A 119 -18.39 22.27 9.18
N VAL A 120 -17.32 21.71 9.75
CA VAL A 120 -17.38 20.77 10.88
C VAL A 120 -16.71 21.41 12.08
N ARG A 121 -17.41 21.45 13.20
CA ARG A 121 -16.80 21.81 14.49
C ARG A 121 -16.22 20.57 15.13
N LEU A 122 -15.01 20.76 15.63
CA LEU A 122 -14.19 19.74 16.24
C LEU A 122 -13.89 20.14 17.70
N PRO A 123 -13.48 19.18 18.54
CA PRO A 123 -13.10 19.44 19.93
C PRO A 123 -11.99 20.51 20.04
N GLY A 124 -11.91 21.14 21.21
CA GLY A 124 -10.92 22.20 21.47
C GLY A 124 -11.17 23.50 20.70
N GLY A 125 -12.40 23.71 20.20
CA GLY A 125 -12.78 24.91 19.45
C GLY A 125 -12.29 24.92 18.00
N ALA A 126 -11.70 23.81 17.53
CA ALA A 126 -11.25 23.67 16.17
C ALA A 126 -12.42 23.65 15.18
N ARG A 127 -12.18 24.21 13.99
CA ARG A 127 -13.12 24.19 12.87
C ARG A 127 -12.41 23.63 11.66
N LEU A 128 -13.12 22.80 10.92
CA LEU A 128 -12.71 22.25 9.65
C LEU A 128 -13.67 22.75 8.58
N VAL A 129 -13.14 23.18 7.44
CA VAL A 129 -13.93 23.61 6.27
C VAL A 129 -13.52 22.78 5.08
N CYS A 130 -14.46 22.03 4.51
CA CYS A 130 -14.27 21.33 3.23
C CYS A 130 -14.28 22.36 2.10
N GLU A 131 -13.23 22.41 1.28
CA GLU A 131 -13.11 23.41 0.21
C GLU A 131 -13.49 22.82 -1.14
N GLU A 132 -12.88 21.71 -1.52
CA GLU A 132 -13.07 21.07 -2.83
C GLU A 132 -12.85 19.56 -2.73
N PRO A 133 -13.44 18.77 -3.64
CA PRO A 133 -13.21 17.33 -3.64
C PRO A 133 -11.76 17.00 -3.98
N LEU A 134 -11.20 15.97 -3.35
CA LEU A 134 -9.82 15.52 -3.56
C LEU A 134 -9.59 15.09 -5.02
N VAL A 135 -10.58 14.40 -5.60
CA VAL A 135 -10.62 14.00 -7.01
C VAL A 135 -11.78 14.73 -7.66
N PRO A 136 -11.61 15.35 -8.84
CA PRO A 136 -12.71 16.02 -9.54
C PRO A 136 -13.93 15.11 -9.72
N GLY A 137 -15.10 15.59 -9.32
CA GLY A 137 -16.36 14.80 -9.35
C GLY A 137 -16.48 13.74 -8.24
N GLY A 138 -15.47 13.56 -7.40
CA GLY A 138 -15.52 12.70 -6.23
C GLY A 138 -16.39 13.28 -5.12
N ALA A 139 -17.13 12.43 -4.42
CA ALA A 139 -18.03 12.85 -3.33
C ALA A 139 -17.50 12.47 -1.93
N ARG A 140 -16.51 11.58 -1.84
CA ARG A 140 -16.07 11.01 -0.54
C ARG A 140 -15.00 11.85 0.15
N LEU A 141 -13.89 12.09 -0.54
CA LEU A 141 -12.72 12.75 0.01
C LEU A 141 -12.68 14.22 -0.39
N TRP A 142 -12.32 15.07 0.57
CA TRP A 142 -12.31 16.53 0.40
C TRP A 142 -10.99 17.10 0.91
N TRP A 143 -10.44 18.06 0.18
CA TRP A 143 -9.43 18.96 0.74
C TRP A 143 -10.09 19.89 1.73
N ALA A 144 -9.57 19.94 2.95
CA ALA A 144 -10.10 20.76 4.00
C ALA A 144 -9.00 21.56 4.71
N ARG A 145 -9.34 22.79 5.12
CA ARG A 145 -8.54 23.57 6.07
C ARG A 145 -9.06 23.35 7.48
N VAL A 146 -8.13 23.26 8.43
CA VAL A 146 -8.42 23.18 9.86
C VAL A 146 -7.82 24.40 10.54
N THR A 147 -8.57 25.03 11.45
CA THR A 147 -8.15 26.28 12.12
C THR A 147 -7.03 26.08 13.15
N VAL A 148 -6.63 24.84 13.42
CA VAL A 148 -5.62 24.48 14.42
C VAL A 148 -4.61 23.50 13.83
N ASP A 149 -3.50 23.30 14.55
CA ASP A 149 -2.54 22.25 14.23
C ASP A 149 -3.20 20.86 14.30
N VAL A 150 -3.25 20.18 13.15
CA VAL A 150 -3.91 18.87 13.03
C VAL A 150 -3.18 17.79 13.84
N PRO A 151 -1.84 17.63 13.78
CA PRO A 151 -1.12 16.70 14.65
C PRO A 151 -1.48 16.85 16.14
N GLY A 152 -1.53 18.07 16.67
CA GLY A 152 -1.95 18.34 18.05
C GLY A 152 -3.42 17.97 18.32
N LEU A 153 -4.33 18.27 17.39
CA LEU A 153 -5.73 17.86 17.47
C LEU A 153 -5.87 16.33 17.52
N LEU A 154 -5.22 15.61 16.61
CA LEU A 154 -5.24 14.14 16.55
C LEU A 154 -4.63 13.52 17.80
N GLY A 155 -3.53 14.09 18.31
CA GLY A 155 -2.88 13.60 19.51
C GLY A 155 -3.73 13.72 20.77
N ARG A 156 -4.59 14.75 20.85
CA ARG A 156 -5.42 15.04 22.04
C ARG A 156 -6.82 14.44 21.98
N TYR A 157 -7.43 14.40 20.80
CA TYR A 157 -8.84 14.03 20.64
C TYR A 157 -9.09 12.91 19.63
N GLY A 158 -8.04 12.47 18.94
CA GLY A 158 -8.16 11.43 17.92
C GLY A 158 -8.20 10.02 18.49
N ARG A 159 -8.73 9.11 17.67
CA ARG A 159 -8.61 7.65 17.84
C ARG A 159 -8.23 6.99 16.50
N PRO A 160 -7.69 5.75 16.49
CA PRO A 160 -7.49 5.02 15.26
C PRO A 160 -8.81 4.86 14.49
N ILE A 161 -8.73 4.79 13.16
CA ILE A 161 -9.90 4.42 12.36
C ILE A 161 -10.24 2.96 12.67
N ARG A 162 -11.50 2.71 13.06
CA ARG A 162 -11.99 1.37 13.38
C ARG A 162 -12.40 0.65 12.10
N TYR A 163 -11.89 -0.56 11.89
CA TYR A 163 -12.34 -1.42 10.81
C TYR A 163 -13.72 -2.02 11.13
N GLY A 164 -14.61 -2.03 10.13
CA GLY A 164 -15.99 -2.51 10.31
C GLY A 164 -16.12 -3.96 10.76
N TYR A 165 -15.11 -4.81 10.48
CA TYR A 165 -15.11 -6.22 10.88
C TYR A 165 -14.63 -6.46 12.33
N THR A 166 -14.13 -5.43 13.03
CA THR A 166 -13.56 -5.57 14.38
C THR A 166 -14.63 -5.46 15.48
N ASP A 167 -14.48 -6.27 16.53
CA ASP A 167 -15.47 -6.34 17.61
C ASP A 167 -15.57 -5.04 18.43
N ARG A 168 -14.48 -4.28 18.50
CA ARG A 168 -14.36 -3.06 19.30
C ARG A 168 -13.17 -2.22 18.85
N ASP A 169 -13.12 -0.98 19.34
CA ASP A 169 -11.94 -0.13 19.20
C ASP A 169 -10.69 -0.80 19.75
N GLN A 170 -9.57 -0.55 19.09
CA GLN A 170 -8.26 -1.03 19.49
C GLN A 170 -7.36 0.16 19.85
N PRO A 171 -6.45 0.00 20.83
CA PRO A 171 -5.53 1.08 21.17
C PRO A 171 -4.62 1.40 19.98
N LEU A 172 -4.16 2.65 19.86
CA LEU A 172 -3.28 3.07 18.76
C LEU A 172 -2.00 2.22 18.64
N SER A 173 -1.50 1.68 19.75
CA SER A 173 -0.38 0.73 19.78
C SER A 173 -0.64 -0.55 18.98
N ALA A 174 -1.91 -1.00 18.85
CA ALA A 174 -2.28 -2.15 18.05
C ALA A 174 -2.09 -1.92 16.54
N TYR A 175 -2.12 -0.66 16.10
CA TYR A 175 -2.00 -0.26 14.69
C TYR A 175 -0.58 0.15 14.29
N ARG A 176 0.34 0.30 15.24
CA ARG A 176 1.73 0.72 14.97
C ARG A 176 2.65 -0.48 14.89
N THR A 177 3.48 -0.53 13.85
CA THR A 177 4.50 -1.58 13.66
C THR A 177 5.76 -1.25 14.46
N VAL A 178 6.64 -2.25 14.64
CA VAL A 178 7.97 -2.03 15.25
C VAL A 178 8.87 -1.11 14.40
N PHE A 179 8.53 -0.92 13.12
CA PHE A 179 9.26 -0.08 12.18
C PHE A 179 8.76 1.37 12.16
N ALA A 180 7.67 1.69 12.85
CA ALA A 180 7.06 3.01 12.82
C ALA A 180 8.03 4.09 13.33
N ARG A 181 8.21 5.15 12.54
CA ARG A 181 9.03 6.31 12.88
C ARG A 181 8.16 7.59 12.80
N PRO A 182 8.28 8.51 13.78
CA PRO A 182 7.63 9.81 13.69
C PRO A 182 8.12 10.59 12.45
N SER A 183 7.21 11.31 11.78
CA SER A 183 7.60 12.32 10.78
C SER A 183 7.83 13.67 11.47
N PRO A 184 8.83 14.48 11.07
CA PRO A 184 9.07 15.80 11.64
C PRO A 184 7.88 16.75 11.56
N ASP A 185 7.06 16.63 10.51
CA ASP A 185 5.87 17.45 10.28
C ASP A 185 4.59 16.87 10.90
N GLY A 186 4.72 15.84 11.74
CA GLY A 186 3.59 15.15 12.39
C GLY A 186 2.73 14.32 11.43
N SER A 187 3.09 14.23 10.14
CA SER A 187 2.38 13.39 9.18
C SER A 187 2.61 11.90 9.43
N GLY A 188 1.69 11.09 8.93
CA GLY A 188 1.65 9.66 9.15
C GLY A 188 0.54 9.04 8.32
N SER A 189 0.39 7.74 8.44
CA SER A 189 -0.70 7.03 7.81
C SER A 189 -1.99 7.15 8.60
N ALA A 190 -3.11 7.33 7.92
CA ALA A 190 -4.43 7.07 8.51
C ALA A 190 -4.62 5.57 8.78
N GLU A 191 -4.14 4.72 7.87
CA GLU A 191 -4.28 3.27 7.90
C GLU A 191 -2.96 2.55 8.17
N MET A 192 -2.98 1.44 8.89
CA MET A 192 -1.73 0.80 9.25
C MET A 192 -1.04 0.06 8.08
N PRO A 193 0.31 0.03 8.02
CA PRO A 193 1.04 -0.91 7.17
C PRO A 193 1.00 -2.33 7.80
N SER A 194 -0.17 -2.98 7.69
CA SER A 194 -0.55 -4.19 8.45
C SER A 194 0.39 -5.37 8.31
N ALA A 195 1.00 -5.59 7.13
CA ALA A 195 1.95 -6.69 6.92
C ALA A 195 3.20 -6.59 7.83
N GLY A 196 3.57 -5.38 8.26
CA GLY A 196 4.67 -5.15 9.19
C GLY A 196 4.28 -5.34 10.66
N ARG A 197 3.00 -5.53 10.96
CA ARG A 197 2.48 -5.59 12.34
C ARG A 197 3.07 -6.76 13.12
N PRO A 198 3.12 -8.01 12.62
CA PRO A 198 3.58 -9.15 13.41
C PRO A 198 5.07 -9.13 13.76
N PHE A 199 5.88 -8.25 13.16
CA PHE A 199 7.29 -8.13 13.49
C PHE A 199 7.49 -7.64 14.93
N THR A 200 8.41 -8.31 15.62
CA THR A 200 8.89 -7.93 16.97
C THR A 200 10.37 -7.57 16.89
N ALA A 201 10.88 -6.81 17.87
CA ALA A 201 12.31 -6.50 17.93
C ALA A 201 13.18 -7.77 17.95
N ARG A 202 12.74 -8.82 18.65
CA ARG A 202 13.40 -10.14 18.68
C ARG A 202 13.48 -10.75 17.27
N LEU A 203 12.35 -10.77 16.55
CA LEU A 203 12.30 -11.35 15.20
C LEU A 203 13.18 -10.55 14.22
N VAL A 204 13.19 -9.22 14.33
CA VAL A 204 14.04 -8.35 13.50
C VAL A 204 15.52 -8.60 13.77
N ALA A 205 15.92 -8.72 15.04
CA ALA A 205 17.30 -9.06 15.39
C ALA A 205 17.71 -10.43 14.83
N GLU A 206 16.82 -11.42 14.94
CA GLU A 206 17.03 -12.78 14.43
C GLU A 206 17.15 -12.85 12.89
N LEU A 207 16.42 -11.98 12.18
CA LEU A 207 16.55 -11.81 10.72
C LEU A 207 17.92 -11.23 10.35
N VAL A 208 18.35 -10.18 11.05
CA VAL A 208 19.64 -9.52 10.83
C VAL A 208 20.80 -10.47 11.11
N ASP A 209 20.72 -11.25 12.20
CA ASP A 209 21.72 -12.26 12.57
C ASP A 209 21.89 -13.33 11.48
N ARG A 210 20.81 -13.70 10.79
CA ARG A 210 20.83 -14.61 9.62
C ARG A 210 21.26 -13.94 8.30
N GLY A 211 21.69 -12.67 8.34
CA GLY A 211 22.15 -11.94 7.16
C GLY A 211 21.03 -11.41 6.26
N VAL A 212 19.79 -11.33 6.76
CA VAL A 212 18.69 -10.62 6.07
C VAL A 212 18.83 -9.12 6.36
N ARG A 213 18.78 -8.31 5.32
CA ARG A 213 18.88 -6.85 5.43
C ARG A 213 17.49 -6.22 5.55
N ILE A 214 17.35 -5.22 6.40
CA ILE A 214 16.12 -4.42 6.52
C ILE A 214 16.34 -3.07 5.86
N ALA A 215 15.50 -2.71 4.89
CA ALA A 215 15.58 -1.43 4.17
C ALA A 215 14.29 -0.60 4.39
N PRO A 216 14.37 0.54 5.07
CA PRO A 216 13.18 1.35 5.37
C PRO A 216 12.78 2.24 4.19
N LEU A 217 11.48 2.31 3.90
CA LEU A 217 10.90 3.39 3.12
C LEU A 217 9.73 4.01 3.87
N ARG A 218 9.15 5.07 3.31
CA ARG A 218 7.96 5.70 3.88
C ARG A 218 6.89 5.83 2.82
N LEU A 219 5.68 5.41 3.16
CA LEU A 219 4.46 5.73 2.41
C LEU A 219 3.35 5.99 3.41
N HIS A 220 2.80 7.20 3.40
CA HIS A 220 1.68 7.61 4.23
C HIS A 220 0.39 7.15 3.57
N THR A 221 -0.14 6.04 4.07
CA THR A 221 -1.41 5.48 3.60
C THR A 221 -2.56 6.35 4.07
N GLY A 222 -3.40 6.76 3.13
CA GLY A 222 -4.62 7.46 3.47
C GLY A 222 -5.70 6.50 3.96
N VAL A 223 -6.94 6.98 4.11
CA VAL A 223 -8.09 6.17 4.52
C VAL A 223 -8.37 5.06 3.48
N ALA A 224 -8.53 3.83 3.96
CA ALA A 224 -8.67 2.62 3.13
C ALA A 224 -10.13 2.36 2.69
N SER A 225 -11.04 3.31 2.93
CA SER A 225 -12.44 3.20 2.57
C SER A 225 -12.68 3.41 1.08
N ALA A 226 -11.81 2.88 0.21
CA ALA A 226 -12.07 2.81 -1.22
C ALA A 226 -13.31 1.96 -1.43
N GLU A 227 -14.46 2.62 -1.48
CA GLU A 227 -15.69 2.06 -2.04
C GLU A 227 -15.29 1.43 -3.38
N ALA A 228 -15.70 0.18 -3.58
CA ALA A 228 -15.22 -0.63 -4.69
C ALA A 228 -15.23 0.18 -5.99
N HIS A 229 -14.12 0.15 -6.74
CA HIS A 229 -13.91 0.80 -8.05
C HIS A 229 -13.45 2.27 -8.08
N GLU A 230 -13.19 2.93 -6.95
CA GLU A 230 -12.52 4.26 -7.00
C GLU A 230 -11.02 4.12 -7.32
N PRO A 231 -10.45 4.93 -8.24
CA PRO A 231 -9.00 4.94 -8.47
C PRO A 231 -8.26 5.35 -7.19
N PRO A 232 -7.04 4.82 -6.95
CA PRO A 232 -6.25 5.30 -5.82
C PRO A 232 -5.95 6.78 -6.01
N TYR A 233 -6.17 7.55 -4.95
CA TYR A 233 -5.72 8.94 -4.91
C TYR A 233 -4.22 8.98 -4.57
N PRO A 234 -3.53 10.09 -4.87
CA PRO A 234 -2.11 10.20 -4.61
C PRO A 234 -1.79 10.08 -3.11
N GLU A 235 -0.80 9.26 -2.78
CA GLU A 235 -0.27 9.11 -1.43
C GLU A 235 1.19 9.56 -1.38
N ARG A 236 1.56 10.20 -0.27
CA ARG A 236 2.91 10.73 -0.09
C ARG A 236 3.87 9.59 0.26
N PHE A 237 4.99 9.51 -0.45
CA PHE A 237 5.99 8.47 -0.25
C PHE A 237 7.41 9.01 -0.39
N GLU A 238 8.36 8.24 0.15
CA GLU A 238 9.79 8.49 0.08
C GLU A 238 10.54 7.15 0.06
N VAL A 239 11.41 7.00 -0.92
CA VAL A 239 12.45 5.96 -0.98
C VAL A 239 13.80 6.64 -0.76
N PRO A 240 14.41 6.48 0.43
CA PRO A 240 15.70 7.09 0.74
C PRO A 240 16.84 6.54 -0.14
N ALA A 241 17.90 7.33 -0.31
CA ALA A 241 19.10 6.91 -1.06
C ALA A 241 19.75 5.63 -0.49
N ALA A 242 19.78 5.48 0.84
CA ALA A 242 20.27 4.27 1.48
C ALA A 242 19.45 3.03 1.09
N THR A 243 18.12 3.17 1.03
CA THR A 243 17.21 2.08 0.64
C THR A 243 17.36 1.73 -0.83
N ALA A 244 17.43 2.73 -1.72
CA ALA A 244 17.73 2.52 -3.13
C ALA A 244 19.07 1.78 -3.31
N GLY A 245 20.13 2.20 -2.59
CA GLY A 245 21.44 1.54 -2.60
C GLY A 245 21.38 0.09 -2.13
N LEU A 246 20.71 -0.20 -1.01
CA LEU A 246 20.55 -1.56 -0.48
C LEU A 246 19.81 -2.47 -1.46
N VAL A 247 18.72 -1.98 -2.04
CA VAL A 247 17.91 -2.72 -3.03
C VAL A 247 18.75 -3.02 -4.28
N ASN A 248 19.42 -2.01 -4.84
CA ASN A 248 20.24 -2.18 -6.04
C ASN A 248 21.42 -3.14 -5.78
N ALA A 249 22.07 -3.03 -4.62
CA ALA A 249 23.16 -3.93 -4.25
C ALA A 249 22.68 -5.38 -4.05
N ALA A 250 21.48 -5.58 -3.50
CA ALA A 250 20.90 -6.92 -3.40
C ALA A 250 20.65 -7.54 -4.75
N ARG A 251 20.04 -6.79 -5.66
CA ARG A 251 19.78 -7.25 -7.04
C ARG A 251 21.09 -7.56 -7.77
N ALA A 252 22.10 -6.69 -7.66
CA ALA A 252 23.42 -6.93 -8.24
C ALA A 252 24.13 -8.17 -7.67
N GLY A 253 23.89 -8.49 -6.39
CA GLY A 253 24.41 -9.68 -5.72
C GLY A 253 23.54 -10.93 -5.85
N GLY A 254 22.46 -10.90 -6.64
CA GLY A 254 21.53 -12.03 -6.80
C GLY A 254 20.66 -12.32 -5.55
N GLY A 255 20.60 -11.40 -4.60
CA GLY A 255 19.69 -11.44 -3.46
C GLY A 255 18.27 -11.00 -3.85
N ARG A 256 17.26 -11.41 -3.08
CA ARG A 256 15.86 -11.09 -3.37
C ARG A 256 15.43 -9.82 -2.67
N VAL A 257 14.61 -9.02 -3.34
CA VAL A 257 13.92 -7.86 -2.78
C VAL A 257 12.51 -8.26 -2.41
N ILE A 258 12.24 -8.38 -1.11
CA ILE A 258 10.95 -8.80 -0.58
C ILE A 258 10.26 -7.59 0.05
N ALA A 259 9.13 -7.19 -0.52
CA ALA A 259 8.32 -6.09 0.00
C ALA A 259 7.48 -6.56 1.20
N VAL A 260 7.48 -5.80 2.30
CA VAL A 260 6.60 -6.05 3.45
C VAL A 260 5.36 -5.15 3.33
N GLY A 261 4.36 -5.65 2.61
CA GLY A 261 3.09 -5.00 2.35
C GLY A 261 2.96 -4.42 0.94
N THR A 262 1.72 -4.29 0.47
CA THR A 262 1.37 -3.75 -0.85
C THR A 262 1.78 -2.28 -1.03
N THR A 263 1.81 -1.52 0.05
CA THR A 263 2.27 -0.13 0.08
C THR A 263 3.75 -0.02 -0.29
N VAL A 264 4.57 -0.95 0.20
CA VAL A 264 6.00 -1.01 -0.14
C VAL A 264 6.20 -1.32 -1.62
N VAL A 265 5.39 -2.23 -2.18
CA VAL A 265 5.43 -2.54 -3.62
C VAL A 265 5.17 -1.28 -4.44
N ARG A 266 4.11 -0.52 -4.13
CA ARG A 266 3.78 0.73 -4.85
C ARG A 266 4.90 1.75 -4.76
N ALA A 267 5.48 1.96 -3.59
CA ALA A 267 6.58 2.89 -3.39
C ALA A 267 7.83 2.49 -4.22
N LEU A 268 8.23 1.22 -4.18
CA LEU A 268 9.38 0.72 -4.93
C LEU A 268 9.15 0.78 -6.45
N GLU A 269 7.97 0.38 -6.92
CA GLU A 269 7.65 0.37 -8.35
C GLU A 269 7.48 1.77 -8.95
N SER A 270 7.14 2.76 -8.10
CA SER A 270 7.15 4.19 -8.43
C SER A 270 8.57 4.75 -8.52
N ALA A 271 9.49 4.22 -7.71
CA ALA A 271 10.91 4.58 -7.71
C ALA A 271 11.74 3.79 -8.75
N ALA A 272 11.12 2.82 -9.44
CA ALA A 272 11.79 1.97 -10.41
C ALA A 272 12.07 2.71 -11.72
N VAL A 273 13.33 2.70 -12.15
CA VAL A 273 13.82 3.22 -13.42
C VAL A 273 14.38 2.10 -14.28
N GLU A 274 14.43 2.32 -15.59
CA GLU A 274 15.19 1.43 -16.47
C GLU A 274 16.68 1.46 -16.08
N PRO A 275 17.37 0.31 -16.12
CA PRO A 275 18.80 0.30 -15.91
C PRO A 275 19.46 1.11 -17.03
N PRO A 276 20.54 1.85 -16.75
CA PRO A 276 21.30 2.49 -17.81
C PRO A 276 21.70 1.42 -18.83
N ARG A 277 21.37 1.65 -20.10
CA ARG A 277 21.85 0.79 -21.19
C ARG A 277 23.36 0.72 -21.06
N ARG A 278 23.93 -0.49 -20.96
CA ARG A 278 25.37 -0.66 -21.06
C ARG A 278 25.76 -0.07 -22.42
N THR A 279 26.40 1.09 -22.41
CA THR A 279 27.04 1.60 -23.61
C THR A 279 28.15 0.63 -23.91
N GLU A 280 28.01 -0.12 -25.00
CA GLU A 280 29.13 -0.84 -25.60
C GLU A 280 30.17 0.20 -25.97
N SER A 281 31.14 0.44 -25.08
CA SER A 281 32.34 1.20 -25.40
C SER A 281 33.20 0.31 -26.29
N GLY A 282 33.10 0.50 -27.61
CA GLY A 282 34.03 -0.14 -28.54
C GLY A 282 33.52 -0.41 -29.95
N ALA A 283 32.98 0.59 -30.65
CA ALA A 283 32.94 0.54 -32.11
C ALA A 283 33.12 1.95 -32.68
N ALA A 284 34.17 2.09 -33.50
CA ALA A 284 34.65 3.33 -34.07
C ALA A 284 33.56 4.12 -34.80
N ALA A 285 33.50 5.41 -34.51
CA ALA A 285 32.73 6.38 -35.28
C ALA A 285 33.22 6.40 -36.74
N ARG A 286 32.38 5.93 -37.66
CA ARG A 286 32.41 6.38 -39.06
C ARG A 286 31.14 7.18 -39.33
N SER A 287 31.36 8.48 -39.53
CA SER A 287 30.38 9.43 -40.03
C SER A 287 29.92 9.02 -41.44
N PRO A 288 28.67 9.36 -41.82
CA PRO A 288 28.57 10.27 -42.94
C PRO A 288 27.52 11.38 -42.76
N ARG A 289 27.76 12.42 -43.56
CA ARG A 289 27.11 13.72 -43.64
C ARG A 289 25.78 13.67 -44.44
N GLY A 290 24.75 14.32 -43.87
CA GLY A 290 23.75 15.21 -44.51
C GLY A 290 22.74 14.64 -45.55
N PRO A 291 21.76 15.45 -46.03
CA PRO A 291 21.31 16.77 -45.55
C PRO A 291 19.79 16.89 -45.31
N LEU A 292 19.42 18.07 -44.80
CA LEU A 292 18.10 18.58 -44.45
C LEU A 292 17.12 18.71 -45.64
N GLY A 293 15.83 18.57 -45.36
CA GLY A 293 14.72 19.04 -46.20
C GLY A 293 13.47 19.32 -45.36
N PRO A 294 12.59 20.28 -45.74
CA PRO A 294 11.79 21.04 -44.79
C PRO A 294 10.28 20.78 -44.86
N ASN A 295 9.58 21.44 -43.92
CA ASN A 295 8.19 21.91 -43.97
C ASN A 295 7.08 20.98 -43.47
N GLY A 296 6.17 21.56 -42.67
CA GLY A 296 4.89 20.95 -42.35
C GLY A 296 4.28 21.38 -41.02
N ALA A 297 3.90 22.65 -40.89
CA ALA A 297 2.97 23.10 -39.85
C ALA A 297 1.61 22.39 -40.00
N ARG A 298 0.98 22.04 -38.87
CA ARG A 298 -0.49 22.14 -38.69
C ARG A 298 -0.89 21.99 -37.22
N ASP A 299 -1.62 23.01 -36.83
CA ASP A 299 -2.49 23.20 -35.68
C ASP A 299 -3.58 22.10 -35.57
N ALA A 300 -3.98 21.78 -34.33
CA ALA A 300 -5.37 21.72 -33.85
C ALA A 300 -5.54 20.77 -32.66
N SER A 301 -5.94 21.38 -31.54
CA SER A 301 -6.88 20.92 -30.53
C SER A 301 -7.47 19.51 -30.66
N ARG A 302 -7.45 18.74 -29.56
CA ARG A 302 -8.55 17.84 -29.20
C ARG A 302 -8.63 17.61 -27.70
N GLU A 303 -9.66 18.24 -27.14
CA GLU A 303 -10.31 17.88 -25.90
C GLU A 303 -10.76 16.41 -25.92
N GLY A 304 -10.78 15.83 -24.71
CA GLY A 304 -11.78 14.86 -24.27
C GLY A 304 -11.72 13.46 -24.86
N THR A 305 -11.20 12.50 -24.10
CA THR A 305 -11.83 11.17 -23.89
C THR A 305 -11.12 10.45 -22.73
N VAL A 306 -11.61 10.63 -21.50
CA VAL A 306 -11.28 9.77 -20.34
C VAL A 306 -12.54 9.04 -19.92
N VAL A 307 -13.12 8.24 -20.83
CA VAL A 307 -14.03 7.11 -20.50
C VAL A 307 -14.04 6.19 -21.74
N ARG A 308 -13.01 5.35 -21.92
CA ARG A 308 -13.08 4.18 -22.83
C ARG A 308 -11.92 3.17 -22.72
N ALA A 309 -11.23 3.12 -21.57
CA ALA A 309 -10.09 2.20 -21.38
C ALA A 309 -10.43 0.91 -20.60
N LEU A 310 -11.70 0.62 -20.32
CA LEU A 310 -12.08 -0.60 -19.57
C LEU A 310 -12.80 -1.68 -20.38
N GLU A 311 -13.05 -1.50 -21.69
CA GLU A 311 -13.87 -2.47 -22.46
C GLU A 311 -13.27 -3.00 -23.79
N SER A 312 -12.07 -2.62 -24.23
CA SER A 312 -11.48 -3.17 -25.48
C SER A 312 -10.15 -3.92 -25.30
N ALA A 313 -10.06 -4.83 -24.32
CA ALA A 313 -8.96 -5.77 -24.18
C ALA A 313 -9.39 -7.24 -24.42
N ALA A 314 -10.31 -7.45 -25.36
CA ALA A 314 -10.61 -8.77 -25.91
C ALA A 314 -10.26 -8.78 -27.40
N ALA A 315 -9.32 -9.67 -27.77
CA ALA A 315 -8.83 -10.00 -29.11
C ALA A 315 -7.78 -9.06 -29.75
N GLY A 316 -6.51 -9.48 -29.67
CA GLY A 316 -5.37 -8.99 -30.44
C GLY A 316 -4.09 -9.78 -30.09
N PRO A 317 -3.17 -10.08 -31.03
CA PRO A 317 -2.31 -11.25 -30.96
C PRO A 317 -1.20 -11.15 -29.90
N SER A 318 -0.91 -12.29 -29.29
CA SER A 318 0.14 -12.49 -28.29
C SER A 318 1.52 -12.12 -28.84
N ARG A 319 2.01 -10.93 -28.49
CA ARG A 319 3.44 -10.70 -28.35
C ARG A 319 3.76 -10.72 -26.86
N ARG A 320 4.25 -11.86 -26.37
CA ARG A 320 4.97 -11.90 -25.09
C ARG A 320 6.20 -11.02 -25.27
N ALA A 321 6.10 -9.75 -24.91
CA ALA A 321 7.26 -8.97 -24.54
C ALA A 321 7.83 -9.62 -23.28
N GLY A 322 9.05 -10.14 -23.38
CA GLY A 322 9.76 -10.69 -22.22
C GLY A 322 9.78 -9.66 -21.10
N VAL A 323 9.42 -10.08 -19.89
CA VAL A 323 9.52 -9.26 -18.69
C VAL A 323 11.01 -9.03 -18.45
N GLY A 324 11.53 -7.87 -18.89
CA GLY A 324 12.91 -7.50 -18.65
C GLY A 324 13.15 -7.31 -17.15
N CYS A 325 13.75 -8.31 -16.52
CA CYS A 325 14.29 -8.22 -15.17
C CYS A 325 15.49 -7.27 -15.19
N GLY A 326 15.32 -6.08 -14.59
CA GLY A 326 16.41 -5.11 -14.58
C GLY A 326 16.12 -3.74 -13.99
N GLY A 327 14.95 -3.50 -13.39
CA GLY A 327 14.65 -2.19 -12.81
C GLY A 327 15.65 -1.83 -11.71
N ALA A 328 16.31 -0.67 -11.84
CA ALA A 328 17.06 -0.06 -10.75
C ALA A 328 16.13 0.82 -9.93
N VAL A 329 16.40 0.99 -8.64
CA VAL A 329 15.68 1.92 -7.77
C VAL A 329 16.48 3.20 -7.63
N ARG A 330 15.83 4.35 -7.76
CA ARG A 330 16.43 5.65 -7.42
C ARG A 330 15.84 6.20 -6.12
N ALA A 331 16.61 7.06 -5.45
CA ALA A 331 16.06 7.87 -4.38
C ALA A 331 14.98 8.81 -4.93
N VAL A 332 13.84 8.90 -4.25
CA VAL A 332 12.73 9.76 -4.65
C VAL A 332 11.82 10.07 -3.47
N ALA A 333 11.28 11.28 -3.44
CA ALA A 333 10.17 11.65 -2.57
C ALA A 333 9.10 12.36 -3.42
N GLY A 334 7.83 12.20 -3.06
CA GLY A 334 6.73 12.83 -3.77
C GLY A 334 5.42 12.09 -3.53
N TRP A 335 4.59 12.07 -4.55
CA TRP A 335 3.27 11.48 -4.54
C TRP A 335 3.20 10.27 -5.48
N THR A 336 2.49 9.22 -5.08
CA THR A 336 2.23 8.05 -5.92
C THR A 336 0.75 7.69 -5.92
N ASP A 337 0.18 7.61 -7.11
CA ASP A 337 -1.13 7.06 -7.44
C ASP A 337 -0.99 5.76 -8.26
N LEU A 338 0.22 5.17 -8.28
CA LEU A 338 0.52 4.02 -9.12
C LEU A 338 -0.38 2.82 -8.78
N VAL A 339 -1.11 2.35 -9.79
CA VAL A 339 -1.83 1.08 -9.78
C VAL A 339 -0.94 -0.01 -10.39
N VAL A 340 -0.61 -1.04 -9.61
CA VAL A 340 0.12 -2.22 -10.10
C VAL A 340 -0.89 -3.25 -10.58
N THR A 341 -0.78 -3.65 -11.85
CA THR A 341 -1.66 -4.62 -12.49
C THR A 341 -0.85 -5.76 -13.13
N PRO A 342 -1.46 -6.92 -13.41
CA PRO A 342 -0.75 -8.03 -14.08
C PRO A 342 -0.22 -7.65 -15.46
N ALA A 343 -0.92 -6.78 -16.19
CA ALA A 343 -0.49 -6.30 -17.50
C ALA A 343 0.79 -5.45 -17.43
N ARG A 344 0.96 -4.69 -16.34
CA ARG A 344 2.16 -3.90 -16.07
C ARG A 344 3.30 -4.76 -15.51
N GLY A 345 2.99 -5.68 -14.61
CA GLY A 345 3.97 -6.45 -13.83
C GLY A 345 4.68 -5.63 -12.74
N VAL A 346 5.72 -6.21 -12.17
CA VAL A 346 6.65 -5.58 -11.21
C VAL A 346 8.08 -5.64 -11.77
N ARG A 347 8.91 -4.65 -11.44
CA ARG A 347 10.28 -4.51 -11.97
C ARG A 347 11.36 -4.70 -10.91
N VAL A 348 11.03 -4.43 -9.65
CA VAL A 348 11.98 -4.38 -8.53
C VAL A 348 11.70 -5.47 -7.51
N VAL A 349 10.44 -5.77 -7.25
CA VAL A 349 10.02 -6.69 -6.19
C VAL A 349 10.10 -8.13 -6.69
N ASP A 350 10.83 -8.97 -5.96
CA ASP A 350 10.95 -10.41 -6.25
C ASP A 350 10.02 -11.24 -5.37
N GLY A 351 9.59 -10.72 -4.22
CA GLY A 351 8.65 -11.39 -3.32
C GLY A 351 7.83 -10.41 -2.48
N LEU A 352 6.73 -10.88 -1.90
CA LEU A 352 5.79 -10.05 -1.14
C LEU A 352 5.34 -10.77 0.13
N LEU A 353 5.54 -10.13 1.28
CA LEU A 353 4.89 -10.49 2.54
C LEU A 353 3.66 -9.59 2.73
N THR A 354 2.48 -10.18 2.83
CA THR A 354 1.20 -9.45 2.90
C THR A 354 0.19 -10.16 3.80
N GLY A 355 -0.86 -9.47 4.24
CA GLY A 355 -2.06 -10.14 4.76
C GLY A 355 -2.87 -10.80 3.64
N LEU A 356 -3.89 -11.58 4.03
CA LEU A 356 -4.90 -12.13 3.12
C LEU A 356 -5.99 -11.09 2.85
N HIS A 357 -6.22 -10.81 1.56
CA HIS A 357 -7.16 -9.79 1.09
C HIS A 357 -8.37 -10.40 0.42
N GLU A 358 -9.55 -9.80 0.60
CA GLU A 358 -10.80 -10.22 -0.05
C GLU A 358 -10.66 -10.31 -1.59
N PRO A 359 -11.37 -11.27 -2.25
CA PRO A 359 -11.34 -11.50 -3.70
C PRO A 359 -11.69 -10.30 -4.58
N GLU A 360 -12.42 -9.35 -4.04
CA GLU A 360 -12.86 -8.14 -4.73
C GLU A 360 -11.93 -6.93 -4.47
N ALA A 361 -10.89 -7.09 -3.63
CA ALA A 361 -9.97 -6.01 -3.32
C ALA A 361 -9.05 -5.67 -4.51
N SER A 362 -8.86 -4.38 -4.78
CA SER A 362 -7.94 -3.86 -5.80
C SER A 362 -6.49 -4.37 -5.64
N HIS A 363 -6.09 -4.70 -4.40
CA HIS A 363 -4.79 -5.29 -4.08
C HIS A 363 -4.53 -6.64 -4.76
N LEU A 364 -5.56 -7.39 -5.16
CA LEU A 364 -5.33 -8.68 -5.81
C LEU A 364 -4.67 -8.56 -7.18
N LEU A 365 -4.92 -7.47 -7.91
CA LEU A 365 -4.23 -7.21 -9.17
C LEU A 365 -2.71 -7.09 -8.95
N MET A 366 -2.30 -6.48 -7.84
CA MET A 366 -0.89 -6.35 -7.47
C MET A 366 -0.30 -7.69 -7.00
N LEU A 367 -1.01 -8.44 -6.16
CA LEU A 367 -0.58 -9.79 -5.76
C LEU A 367 -0.42 -10.68 -7.00
N GLU A 368 -1.32 -10.56 -7.98
CA GLU A 368 -1.28 -11.33 -9.22
C GLU A 368 -0.11 -10.88 -10.10
N ALA A 369 0.20 -9.58 -10.13
CA ALA A 369 1.38 -9.07 -10.81
C ALA A 369 2.71 -9.58 -10.20
N VAL A 370 2.74 -9.85 -8.89
CA VAL A 370 3.92 -10.35 -8.18
C VAL A 370 4.09 -11.87 -8.34
N ALA A 371 3.02 -12.64 -8.11
CA ALA A 371 3.13 -14.10 -7.98
C ALA A 371 2.48 -14.89 -9.12
N GLY A 372 1.68 -14.23 -9.95
CA GLY A 372 0.86 -14.87 -10.97
C GLY A 372 -0.43 -15.49 -10.42
N ARG A 373 -1.45 -15.53 -11.28
CA ARG A 373 -2.79 -16.02 -10.93
C ARG A 373 -2.82 -17.47 -10.44
N PRO A 374 -2.07 -18.43 -11.03
CA PRO A 374 -2.08 -19.83 -10.56
C PRO A 374 -1.59 -19.99 -9.12
N ALA A 375 -0.53 -19.25 -8.74
CA ALA A 375 0.03 -19.26 -7.40
C ALA A 375 -0.99 -18.74 -6.37
N LEU A 376 -1.61 -17.59 -6.65
CA LEU A 376 -2.63 -17.02 -5.77
C LEU A 376 -3.84 -17.93 -5.60
N ARG A 377 -4.32 -18.53 -6.68
CA ARG A 377 -5.46 -19.45 -6.61
C ARG A 377 -5.16 -20.65 -5.71
N SER A 378 -3.98 -21.25 -5.85
CA SER A 378 -3.53 -22.37 -5.00
C SER A 378 -3.44 -21.95 -3.54
N ALA A 379 -2.81 -20.80 -3.28
CA ALA A 379 -2.61 -20.26 -1.95
C ALA A 379 -3.94 -19.92 -1.25
N TYR A 380 -4.85 -19.23 -1.93
CA TYR A 380 -6.13 -18.81 -1.36
C TYR A 380 -7.04 -20.00 -1.08
N ALA A 381 -7.06 -21.01 -1.97
CA ALA A 381 -7.78 -22.25 -1.72
C ALA A 381 -7.25 -22.96 -0.46
N ALA A 382 -5.93 -23.04 -0.31
CA ALA A 382 -5.31 -23.59 0.89
C ALA A 382 -5.60 -22.73 2.14
N ALA A 383 -5.55 -21.40 2.04
CA ALA A 383 -5.83 -20.49 3.14
C ALA A 383 -7.26 -20.68 3.70
N VAL A 384 -8.26 -20.78 2.80
CA VAL A 384 -9.65 -21.05 3.20
C VAL A 384 -9.80 -22.44 3.80
N ARG A 385 -9.26 -23.47 3.13
CA ARG A 385 -9.34 -24.86 3.62
C ARG A 385 -8.73 -25.01 5.02
N GLU A 386 -7.57 -24.40 5.23
CA GLU A 386 -6.85 -24.43 6.50
C GLU A 386 -7.30 -23.35 7.48
N ARG A 387 -8.38 -22.61 7.19
CA ARG A 387 -8.99 -21.60 8.06
C ARG A 387 -8.02 -20.51 8.55
N TYR A 388 -7.21 -19.98 7.65
CA TYR A 388 -6.40 -18.79 7.94
C TYR A 388 -7.31 -17.60 8.26
N LEU A 389 -6.83 -16.70 9.12
CA LEU A 389 -7.52 -15.47 9.48
C LEU A 389 -7.14 -14.32 8.54
N TRP A 390 -8.11 -13.49 8.18
CA TRP A 390 -8.02 -12.48 7.12
C TRP A 390 -7.98 -11.05 7.67
N HIS A 391 -7.71 -10.08 6.78
CA HIS A 391 -7.62 -8.64 7.06
C HIS A 391 -6.42 -8.23 7.93
N GLU A 392 -6.40 -6.97 8.38
CA GLU A 392 -5.22 -6.27 8.92
C GLU A 392 -4.68 -6.87 10.22
N PHE A 393 -5.52 -7.57 10.98
CA PHE A 393 -5.11 -8.29 12.19
C PHE A 393 -4.86 -9.78 11.94
N GLY A 394 -5.13 -10.29 10.73
CA GLY A 394 -5.10 -11.70 10.39
C GLY A 394 -3.71 -12.32 10.30
N ASP A 395 -3.70 -13.48 9.65
CA ASP A 395 -2.50 -14.22 9.30
C ASP A 395 -1.82 -13.62 8.06
N LEU A 396 -0.59 -14.03 7.81
CA LEU A 396 0.22 -13.50 6.71
C LEU A 396 0.44 -14.54 5.61
N HIS A 397 0.78 -14.03 4.43
CA HIS A 397 1.12 -14.76 3.22
C HIS A 397 2.44 -14.22 2.66
N LEU A 398 3.44 -15.09 2.56
CA LEU A 398 4.71 -14.84 1.91
C LEU A 398 4.70 -15.45 0.51
N LEU A 399 4.71 -14.58 -0.50
CA LEU A 399 4.80 -14.91 -1.92
C LEU A 399 6.26 -14.83 -2.35
N LEU A 400 6.79 -15.95 -2.84
CA LEU A 400 8.16 -16.07 -3.33
C LEU A 400 8.14 -16.69 -4.73
N PRO A 401 9.17 -16.41 -5.55
CA PRO A 401 9.32 -17.03 -6.86
C PRO A 401 9.66 -18.51 -6.68
N GLU A 402 9.39 -19.31 -7.72
CA GLU A 402 9.87 -20.70 -7.77
C GLU A 402 11.39 -20.75 -7.66
N GLU A 403 11.91 -21.75 -6.95
CA GLU A 403 13.35 -21.92 -6.81
C GLU A 403 13.97 -22.19 -8.20
N GLY A 404 14.90 -21.34 -8.63
CA GLY A 404 15.57 -21.46 -9.94
C GLY A 404 14.97 -20.63 -11.07
N ALA A 405 13.75 -20.09 -10.93
CA ALA A 405 13.12 -19.27 -11.98
C ALA A 405 13.86 -17.97 -12.29
N HIS A 406 14.63 -17.44 -11.32
CA HIS A 406 15.47 -16.25 -11.52
C HIS A 406 16.57 -16.47 -12.58
N ARG A 407 16.92 -17.72 -12.93
CA ARG A 407 17.93 -18.02 -13.95
C ARG A 407 17.37 -18.18 -15.37
N MET A 408 16.06 -18.39 -15.55
CA MET A 408 15.48 -18.70 -16.87
C MET A 408 14.82 -17.51 -17.56
N HIS A 409 14.74 -16.36 -16.89
CA HIS A 409 14.17 -15.13 -17.46
C HIS A 409 15.19 -13.98 -17.56
N CYS A 410 16.47 -14.24 -17.24
CA CYS A 410 17.60 -13.33 -17.45
C CYS A 410 18.37 -13.69 -18.72
#